data_AF-A0A4Y8LGF7-F1
#
_entry.id   AF-A0A4Y8LGF7-F1
#
_cell.length_a   1.000
_cell.length_b   1.000
_cell.length_c   1.000
_cell.angle_alpha   90.00
_cell.angle_beta   90.00
_cell.angle_gamma   90.00
#
_symmetry.space_group_name_H-M   'P 1'
#
loop_
_entity.id
_entity.type
_entity.pdbx_description
1 polymer ?
#
loop_
_entity_poly.entity_id
_entity_poly.type
_entity_poly.pdbx_seq_one_letter_code
_entity_poly.pdbx_strand_id
1 'polypeptide(L)'
;MNQKEMEQYIIQKYQEDEKIMVLLFIQWCQEQNLDPEKLYKEAYPTQPANSLLKQLIEDQVSTDLEIDAGTLINVMQVFGNDDLAHVISVYAEK
;
A
#
# COMPACT_ATOMS: atom_id res chain seq x y z
N MET A 1 20.21 -21.31 12.48
CA MET A 1 20.18 -20.22 11.50
C MET A 1 21.52 -19.54 11.49
N ASN A 2 22.19 -19.49 10.33
CA ASN A 2 23.39 -18.68 10.15
C ASN A 2 23.01 -17.23 9.82
N GLN A 3 23.99 -16.32 9.86
CA GLN A 3 23.76 -14.88 9.63
C GLN A 3 23.11 -14.56 8.27
N LYS A 4 23.48 -15.27 7.20
CA LYS A 4 22.89 -15.08 5.86
C LYS A 4 21.44 -15.54 5.79
N GLU A 5 21.11 -16.65 6.44
CA GLU A 5 19.72 -17.14 6.51
C GLU A 5 18.83 -16.15 7.28
N MET A 6 19.37 -15.52 8.33
CA MET A 6 18.67 -14.49 9.09
C MET A 6 18.44 -13.22 8.28
N GLU A 7 19.46 -12.74 7.56
CA GLU A 7 19.34 -11.58 6.67
C GLU A 7 18.31 -11.80 5.56
N GLN A 8 18.33 -12.97 4.92
CA GLN A 8 17.34 -13.34 3.89
C GLN A 8 15.92 -13.39 4.45
N TYR A 9 15.75 -13.99 5.64
CA TYR A 9 14.45 -14.04 6.31
C TYR A 9 13.92 -12.64 6.62
N ILE A 10 14.78 -11.75 7.12
CA ILE A 10 14.42 -10.36 7.40
C ILE A 10 13.97 -9.64 6.12
N ILE A 11 14.76 -9.73 5.04
CA ILE A 11 14.43 -9.11 3.75
C ILE A 11 13.08 -9.63 3.23
N GLN A 12 12.87 -10.94 3.26
CA GLN A 12 11.64 -11.58 2.79
C GLN A 12 10.43 -11.08 3.60
N LYS A 13 10.57 -10.96 4.92
CA LYS A 13 9.49 -10.46 5.79
C LYS A 13 9.13 -9.01 5.46
N TYR A 14 10.11 -8.14 5.30
CA TYR A 14 9.84 -6.76 4.88
C TYR A 14 9.14 -6.66 3.52
N GLN A 15 9.53 -7.50 2.54
CA GLN A 15 8.88 -7.53 1.22
C GLN A 15 7.44 -8.04 1.29
N GLU A 16 7.18 -9.04 2.13
CA GLU A 16 5.82 -9.53 2.39
C GLU A 16 4.96 -8.44 3.02
N ASP A 17 5.49 -7.72 4.01
CA ASP A 17 4.81 -6.64 4.71
C ASP A 17 4.50 -5.47 3.77
N GLU A 18 5.44 -5.08 2.91
CA GLU A 18 5.23 -4.04 1.88
C GLU A 18 4.14 -4.45 0.88
N LYS A 19 4.15 -5.71 0.43
CA LYS A 19 3.12 -6.23 -0.47
C LYS A 19 1.73 -6.19 0.16
N ILE A 20 1.61 -6.60 1.43
CA ILE A 20 0.33 -6.54 2.15
C ILE A 20 -0.15 -5.09 2.25
N MET A 21 0.75 -4.17 2.61
CA MET A 21 0.46 -2.74 2.71
C MET A 21 -0.10 -2.16 1.40
N VAL A 22 0.51 -2.49 0.25
CA VAL A 22 0.01 -2.06 -1.07
C VAL A 22 -1.32 -2.73 -1.44
N LEU A 23 -1.51 -4.01 -1.12
CA LEU A 23 -2.78 -4.72 -1.36
C LEU A 23 -3.95 -4.12 -0.60
N LEU A 24 -3.74 -3.78 0.68
CA LEU A 24 -4.74 -3.11 1.50
C LEU A 24 -5.14 -1.75 0.92
N PHE A 25 -4.17 -0.99 0.40
CA PHE A 25 -4.42 0.26 -0.30
C PHE A 25 -5.24 0.07 -1.57
N ILE A 26 -4.89 -0.91 -2.42
CA ILE A 26 -5.63 -1.22 -3.64
C ILE A 26 -7.07 -1.62 -3.31
N GLN A 27 -7.25 -2.52 -2.35
CA GLN A 27 -8.56 -3.02 -1.93
C GLN A 27 -9.47 -1.87 -1.48
N TRP A 28 -8.97 -1.00 -0.61
CA TRP A 28 -9.73 0.16 -0.15
C TRP A 28 -10.09 1.10 -1.30
N CYS A 29 -9.16 1.36 -2.24
CA CYS A 29 -9.46 2.17 -3.42
C CYS A 29 -10.61 1.55 -4.25
N GLN A 30 -10.59 0.23 -4.45
CA GLN A 30 -11.64 -0.48 -5.19
C GLN A 30 -13.01 -0.36 -4.49
N GLU A 31 -13.05 -0.51 -3.17
CA GLU A 31 -14.27 -0.35 -2.37
C GLU A 31 -14.85 1.07 -2.48
N GLN A 32 -13.99 2.08 -2.53
CA GLN A 32 -14.39 3.48 -2.71
C GLN A 32 -14.61 3.89 -4.17
N ASN A 33 -14.50 2.95 -5.13
CA ASN A 33 -14.54 3.23 -6.58
C ASN A 33 -13.49 4.28 -7.03
N LEU A 34 -12.34 4.29 -6.37
CA LEU A 34 -11.19 5.15 -6.66
C LEU A 34 -10.14 4.40 -7.48
N ASP A 35 -9.37 5.16 -8.25
CA ASP A 35 -8.23 4.64 -9.01
C ASP A 35 -6.95 4.73 -8.16
N PRO A 36 -6.39 3.59 -7.71
CA PRO A 36 -5.23 3.58 -6.82
C PRO A 36 -3.98 4.20 -7.46
N GLU A 37 -3.79 4.10 -8.78
CA GLU A 37 -2.65 4.74 -9.45
C GLU A 37 -2.78 6.26 -9.45
N LYS A 38 -4.00 6.77 -9.68
CA LYS A 38 -4.25 8.22 -9.61
C LYS A 38 -4.07 8.75 -8.20
N LEU A 39 -4.58 8.05 -7.21
CA LEU A 39 -4.50 8.46 -5.81
C LEU A 39 -3.04 8.43 -5.32
N TYR A 40 -2.28 7.40 -5.70
CA TYR A 40 -0.85 7.34 -5.44
C TYR A 40 -0.09 8.49 -6.13
N LYS A 41 -0.46 8.83 -7.37
CA LYS A 41 0.17 9.93 -8.11
C LYS A 41 -0.16 11.31 -7.55
N GLU A 42 -1.34 11.46 -6.96
CA GLU A 42 -1.75 12.68 -6.25
C GLU A 42 -0.88 12.90 -5.01
N ALA A 43 -0.62 11.84 -4.23
CA ALA A 43 0.28 11.89 -3.08
C ALA A 43 1.75 12.13 -3.48
N TYR A 44 2.21 11.51 -4.57
CA TYR A 44 3.60 11.60 -5.02
C TYR A 44 3.74 12.04 -6.49
N PRO A 45 3.49 13.32 -6.82
CA PRO A 45 3.47 13.79 -8.21
C PRO A 45 4.82 13.67 -8.93
N THR A 46 5.92 13.76 -8.20
CA THR A 46 7.29 13.72 -8.73
C THR A 46 7.90 12.33 -8.71
N GLN A 47 7.33 11.38 -7.96
CA GLN A 47 7.85 10.02 -7.90
C GLN A 47 7.47 9.22 -9.16
N PRO A 48 8.33 8.28 -9.58
CA PRO A 48 7.96 7.30 -10.59
C PRO A 48 6.79 6.45 -10.10
N ALA A 49 6.09 5.79 -11.03
CA ALA A 49 5.04 4.85 -10.67
C ALA A 49 5.60 3.75 -9.75
N ASN A 50 4.87 3.44 -8.67
CA ASN A 50 5.24 2.35 -7.79
C ASN A 50 5.12 1.03 -8.56
N SER A 51 6.25 0.34 -8.75
CA SER A 51 6.32 -0.87 -9.56
C SER A 51 5.52 -2.02 -8.93
N LEU A 52 5.51 -2.12 -7.60
CA LEU A 52 4.74 -3.12 -6.87
C LEU A 52 3.24 -2.84 -6.99
N LEU A 53 2.82 -1.58 -6.83
CA LEU A 53 1.42 -1.17 -7.04
C LEU A 53 0.93 -1.57 -8.43
N LYS A 54 1.69 -1.18 -9.46
CA LYS A 54 1.35 -1.47 -10.85
C LYS A 54 1.26 -2.98 -11.10
N GLN A 55 2.24 -3.75 -10.61
CA GLN A 55 2.24 -5.20 -10.75
C GLN A 55 1.00 -5.83 -10.12
N LEU A 56 0.65 -5.45 -8.89
CA LEU A 56 -0.49 -6.04 -8.18
C LEU A 56 -1.83 -5.71 -8.85
N ILE A 57 -1.96 -4.52 -9.45
CA ILE A 57 -3.12 -4.15 -10.26
C ILE A 57 -3.18 -4.99 -11.55
N GLU A 58 -2.06 -5.14 -12.26
CA GLU A 58 -1.98 -5.96 -13.49
C GLU A 58 -2.30 -7.43 -13.22
N ASP A 59 -1.81 -7.97 -12.10
CA ASP A 59 -2.04 -9.33 -11.65
C ASP A 59 -3.48 -9.54 -11.09
N GLN A 60 -4.30 -8.48 -11.01
CA GLN A 60 -5.66 -8.49 -10.43
C GLN A 60 -5.70 -9.11 -9.02
N VAL A 61 -4.65 -8.86 -8.23
CA VAL A 61 -4.56 -9.41 -6.88
C VAL A 61 -5.45 -8.60 -5.96
N SER A 62 -6.46 -9.25 -5.39
CA SER A 62 -7.30 -8.71 -4.32
C SER A 62 -6.96 -9.38 -2.99
N THR A 63 -7.39 -8.75 -1.90
CA THR A 63 -7.32 -9.32 -0.56
C THR A 63 -8.73 -9.34 0.04
N ASP A 64 -9.09 -10.41 0.75
CA ASP A 64 -10.38 -10.50 1.47
C ASP A 64 -10.38 -9.71 2.79
N LEU A 65 -9.27 -9.01 3.08
CA LEU A 65 -9.12 -8.18 4.27
C LEU A 65 -9.79 -6.82 4.04
N GLU A 66 -11.02 -6.69 4.51
CA GLU A 66 -11.70 -5.41 4.63
C GLU A 66 -11.06 -4.59 5.76
N ILE A 67 -10.70 -3.34 5.48
CA ILE A 67 -10.19 -2.40 6.48
C ILE A 67 -10.86 -1.05 6.34
N ASP A 68 -11.14 -0.41 7.47
CA ASP A 68 -11.63 0.96 7.46
C ASP A 68 -10.52 1.95 7.10
N ALA A 69 -10.91 3.13 6.64
CA ALA A 69 -9.96 4.17 6.24
C ALA A 69 -9.00 4.57 7.36
N GLY A 70 -9.46 4.61 8.62
CA GLY A 70 -8.61 4.96 9.77
C GLY A 70 -7.51 3.93 9.99
N THR A 71 -7.84 2.64 9.90
CA THR A 71 -6.84 1.56 9.94
C THR A 71 -5.87 1.65 8.77
N LEU A 72 -6.35 1.88 7.54
CA LEU A 72 -5.49 2.05 6.37
C LEU A 72 -4.52 3.23 6.53
N ILE A 73 -5.00 4.38 6.99
CA ILE A 73 -4.19 5.59 7.24
C ILE A 73 -3.07 5.27 8.22
N ASN A 74 -3.39 4.61 9.34
CA ASN A 74 -2.38 4.21 10.33
C ASN A 74 -1.33 3.26 9.72
N VAL A 75 -1.75 2.29 8.90
CA VAL A 75 -0.82 1.39 8.20
C VAL A 75 0.09 2.20 7.27
N MET A 76 -0.45 3.12 6.46
CA MET A 76 0.38 3.96 5.59
C MET A 76 1.44 4.75 6.37
N GLN A 77 1.07 5.35 7.51
CA GLN A 77 1.99 6.10 8.38
C GLN A 77 3.07 5.22 8.99
N VAL A 78 2.74 4.00 9.44
CA VAL A 78 3.73 3.04 9.98
C VAL A 78 4.81 2.71 8.96
N PHE A 79 4.45 2.64 7.67
CA PHE A 79 5.38 2.39 6.58
C PHE A 79 6.02 3.69 6.02
N GLY A 80 5.75 4.85 6.63
CA GLY A 80 6.30 6.15 6.23
C GLY A 80 5.67 6.76 4.97
N ASN A 81 4.48 6.28 4.58
CA ASN A 81 3.72 6.81 3.45
C ASN A 81 2.78 7.95 3.90
N ASP A 82 3.32 8.96 4.59
CA ASP A 82 2.53 10.01 5.24
C ASP A 82 1.71 10.86 4.25
N ASP A 83 2.26 11.19 3.08
CA ASP A 83 1.53 11.95 2.05
C ASP A 83 0.35 11.14 1.49
N LEU A 84 0.54 9.83 1.30
CA LEU A 84 -0.53 8.94 0.86
C LEU A 84 -1.60 8.79 1.93
N ALA A 85 -1.19 8.66 3.20
CA ALA A 85 -2.10 8.64 4.35
C ALA A 85 -2.95 9.93 4.40
N HIS A 86 -2.33 11.09 4.14
CA HIS A 86 -3.04 12.36 4.06
C HIS A 86 -4.08 12.37 2.93
N VAL A 87 -3.70 11.98 1.71
CA VAL A 87 -4.63 11.92 0.57
C VAL A 87 -5.81 10.99 0.89
N ILE A 88 -5.57 9.79 1.43
CA ILE A 88 -6.63 8.85 1.82
C ILE A 88 -7.61 9.51 2.81
N SER A 89 -7.11 10.24 3.82
CA SER A 89 -7.96 10.93 4.80
C SER A 89 -8.93 11.92 4.13
N VAL A 90 -8.45 12.70 3.15
CA VAL A 90 -9.27 13.68 2.41
C VAL A 90 -10.37 13.01 1.59
N TYR A 91 -10.13 11.81 1.05
CA TYR A 91 -11.16 11.06 0.31
C TYR A 91 -12.12 10.31 1.22
N ALA A 92 -11.66 9.83 2.38
CA ALA A 92 -12.49 9.12 3.36
C ALA A 92 -13.53 10.03 4.04
N GLU A 93 -13.29 11.34 4.08
CA GLU A 93 -14.20 12.33 4.65
C GLU A 93 -15.27 12.86 3.66
N LYS A 94 -15.21 12.47 2.38
CA LYS A 94 -16.15 12.90 1.33
C LYS A 94 -17.37 11.99 1.22
#